data_AF-A0A2E8WBD5-F1
#
_entry.id   AF-A0A2E8WBD5-F1
#
_cell.length_a   1.000
_cell.length_b   1.000
_cell.length_c   1.000
_cell.angle_alpha   90.00
_cell.angle_beta   90.00
_cell.angle_gamma   90.00
#
_symmetry.space_group_name_H-M   'P 1'
#
loop_
_entity.id
_entity.type
_entity.pdbx_description
1 polymer ?
#
loop_
_entity_poly.entity_id
_entity_poly.type
_entity_poly.pdbx_seq_one_letter_code
_entity_poly.pdbx_strand_id
1 'polypeptide(L)'
;MRSTWADYVTAIESAWFERMRQETLYLYHMPVETFWLLDDPGPQHYVSREAIVLTDVTVVDDLLGALVEKGGEPRVTPSLWPLRDRVVNSTTQFSSYRMRNAHPPPE
;
A
#
# COMPACT_ATOMS: atom_id res chain seq x y z
N MET A 1 -20.03 -10.25 -13.19
CA MET A 1 -19.26 -11.41 -12.69
C MET A 1 -18.14 -10.87 -11.82
N ARG A 2 -18.05 -11.27 -10.54
CA ARG A 2 -16.89 -10.91 -9.72
C ARG A 2 -15.66 -11.61 -10.30
N SER A 3 -14.58 -10.87 -10.54
CA SER A 3 -13.33 -11.42 -11.08
C SER A 3 -12.41 -11.97 -9.99
N THR A 4 -12.73 -11.73 -8.72
CA THR A 4 -12.01 -12.20 -7.53
C THR A 4 -12.95 -12.24 -6.32
N TRP A 5 -12.57 -13.01 -5.30
CA TRP A 5 -13.22 -13.08 -3.99
C TRP A 5 -12.44 -12.34 -2.88
N ALA A 6 -11.28 -11.74 -3.20
CA ALA A 6 -10.50 -10.98 -2.23
C ALA A 6 -11.19 -9.66 -1.83
N ASP A 7 -10.94 -9.22 -0.60
CA ASP A 7 -11.51 -7.96 -0.08
C ASP A 7 -10.91 -6.72 -0.76
N TYR A 8 -9.64 -6.81 -1.17
CA TYR A 8 -8.94 -5.77 -1.91
C TYR A 8 -7.92 -6.37 -2.87
N VAL A 9 -7.63 -5.62 -3.93
CA VAL A 9 -6.65 -5.96 -4.95
C VAL A 9 -5.53 -4.94 -4.90
N THR A 10 -4.29 -5.40 -4.91
CA THR A 10 -3.11 -4.55 -5.08
C THR A 10 -2.41 -4.93 -6.36
N ALA A 11 -2.12 -3.96 -7.23
CA ALA A 11 -1.44 -4.22 -8.48
C ALA A 11 -0.09 -3.49 -8.53
N ILE A 12 0.92 -4.17 -9.05
CA ILE A 12 2.24 -3.61 -9.34
C ILE A 12 2.62 -3.88 -10.79
N GLU A 13 3.50 -3.04 -11.36
CA GLU A 13 4.09 -3.35 -12.66
C GLU A 13 5.15 -4.44 -12.53
N SER A 14 5.36 -5.19 -13.60
CA SER A 14 6.30 -6.32 -13.65
C SER A 14 7.73 -5.89 -13.28
N ALA A 15 8.11 -4.64 -13.57
CA ALA A 15 9.41 -4.07 -13.19
C ALA A 15 9.62 -3.92 -11.66
N TRP A 16 8.55 -3.99 -10.87
CA TRP A 16 8.60 -3.95 -9.40
C TRP A 16 8.60 -5.34 -8.77
N PHE A 17 8.31 -6.39 -9.54
CA PHE A 17 8.12 -7.73 -8.99
C PHE A 17 9.34 -8.26 -8.24
N GLU A 18 10.52 -8.24 -8.87
CA GLU A 18 11.74 -8.74 -8.22
C GLU A 18 12.15 -7.87 -7.03
N ARG A 19 11.91 -6.56 -7.07
CA ARG A 19 12.15 -5.69 -5.90
C ARG A 19 11.24 -6.10 -4.74
N MET A 20 9.95 -6.27 -4.99
CA MET A 20 8.99 -6.71 -3.97
C MET A 20 9.34 -8.09 -3.37
N ARG A 21 9.95 -8.98 -4.16
CA ARG A 21 10.38 -10.31 -3.72
C ARG A 21 11.66 -10.32 -2.88
N GLN A 22 12.49 -9.30 -3.00
CA GLN A 22 13.82 -9.23 -2.37
C GLN A 22 13.91 -8.19 -1.26
N GLU A 23 12.96 -7.26 -1.22
CA GLU A 23 12.94 -6.17 -0.25
C GLU A 23 12.46 -6.66 1.12
N THR A 24 12.95 -6.00 2.18
CA THR A 24 12.49 -6.22 3.54
C THR A 24 11.99 -4.91 4.12
N LEU A 25 10.75 -4.91 4.60
CA LEU A 25 10.18 -3.77 5.31
C LEU A 25 10.26 -3.98 6.82
N TYR A 26 10.44 -2.87 7.55
CA TYR A 26 10.46 -2.85 9.00
C TYR A 26 9.26 -2.06 9.49
N LEU A 27 8.32 -2.75 10.14
CA LEU A 27 7.17 -2.14 10.77
C LEU A 27 7.54 -1.79 12.22
N TYR A 28 7.70 -0.50 12.47
CA TYR A 28 8.01 0.04 13.79
C TYR A 28 6.73 0.20 14.62
N HIS A 29 6.73 -0.38 15.82
CA HIS A 29 5.64 -0.21 16.78
C HIS A 29 5.97 0.96 17.71
N MET A 30 5.00 1.85 17.86
CA MET A 30 5.13 3.08 18.63
C MET A 30 4.10 3.09 19.77
N PRO A 31 4.40 3.71 20.93
CA PRO A 31 3.47 3.81 22.06
C PRO A 31 2.30 4.73 21.69
N VAL A 32 1.11 4.16 21.48
CA VAL A 32 -0.06 4.90 20.95
C VAL A 32 -0.51 6.00 21.90
N GLU A 33 -0.33 5.81 23.21
CA GLU A 33 -0.70 6.74 24.26
C GLU A 33 -0.01 8.10 24.18
N THR A 34 1.13 8.20 23.49
CA THR A 34 1.85 9.47 23.30
C THR A 34 1.36 10.23 22.06
N PHE A 35 0.47 9.64 21.27
CA PHE A 35 -0.07 10.23 20.04
C PHE A 35 -1.49 10.75 20.25
N TRP A 36 -1.79 11.86 19.60
CA TRP A 36 -3.15 12.35 19.46
C TRP A 36 -3.45 12.68 18.01
N LEU A 37 -4.74 12.64 17.68
CA LEU A 37 -5.23 13.03 16.37
C LEU A 37 -5.04 14.53 16.18
N LEU A 38 -4.45 14.91 15.05
CA LEU A 38 -4.36 16.31 14.65
C LEU A 38 -5.68 16.71 13.98
N ASP A 39 -6.45 17.58 14.64
CA ASP A 39 -7.71 18.10 14.08
C ASP A 39 -7.43 19.15 12.98
N ASP A 40 -8.04 18.93 11.80
CA ASP A 40 -8.39 19.87 10.71
C ASP A 40 -7.28 20.69 9.98
N PRO A 41 -7.35 20.90 8.64
CA PRO A 41 -8.11 20.23 7.59
C PRO A 41 -7.16 19.35 6.76
N GLY A 42 -6.97 18.10 7.17
CA GLY A 42 -6.10 17.17 6.44
C GLY A 42 -6.42 15.71 6.76
N PRO A 43 -5.71 14.75 6.14
CA PRO A 43 -5.79 13.36 6.53
C PRO A 43 -5.66 13.22 8.05
N GLN A 44 -6.32 12.22 8.62
CA GLN A 44 -6.30 11.90 10.05
C GLN A 44 -4.87 11.49 10.46
N HIS A 45 -4.00 12.48 10.66
CA HIS A 45 -2.62 12.26 11.08
C HIS A 45 -2.55 12.24 12.59
N TYR A 46 -1.80 11.28 13.12
CA TYR A 46 -1.46 11.23 14.54
C TYR A 46 -0.11 11.93 14.75
N VAL A 47 -0.03 12.75 15.79
CA VAL A 47 1.19 13.47 16.17
C VAL A 47 1.51 13.17 17.62
N SER A 48 2.81 13.01 17.91
CA SER A 48 3.35 13.07 19.27
C SER A 48 4.29 14.27 19.38
N ARG A 49 4.28 15.00 20.51
CA ARG A 49 5.29 16.04 20.84
C ARG A 49 6.41 15.49 21.71
N GLU A 50 6.35 14.21 22.03
CA GLU A 50 7.36 13.53 22.82
C GLU A 50 8.33 12.77 21.92
N ALA A 51 9.56 12.58 22.39
CA ALA A 51 10.50 11.71 21.69
C ALA A 51 10.01 10.27 21.78
N ILE A 52 9.89 9.60 20.64
CA ILE A 52 9.38 8.23 20.57
C ILE A 52 10.54 7.25 20.78
N VAL A 53 10.38 6.38 21.78
CA VAL A 53 11.14 5.13 21.89
C VAL A 53 10.26 4.02 21.32
N LEU A 54 10.80 3.29 20.35
CA LEU A 54 10.10 2.17 19.72
C LEU A 54 9.83 1.07 20.73
N THR A 55 8.62 0.51 20.72
CA THR A 55 8.24 -0.60 21.60
C THR A 55 8.59 -1.96 21.00
N ASP A 56 8.55 -2.07 19.68
CA ASP A 56 8.89 -3.28 18.94
C ASP A 56 9.20 -2.99 17.47
N VAL A 57 9.81 -3.95 16.77
CA VAL A 57 10.00 -3.92 15.31
C VAL A 57 9.61 -5.26 14.71
N THR A 58 8.58 -5.28 13.87
CA THR A 58 8.23 -6.45 13.06
C THR A 58 8.95 -6.38 11.71
N VAL A 59 9.73 -7.40 11.40
CA VAL A 59 10.36 -7.57 10.09
C VAL A 59 9.37 -8.23 9.14
N VAL A 60 9.22 -7.67 7.94
CA VAL A 60 8.37 -8.21 6.87
C VAL A 60 9.26 -8.44 5.65
N ASP A 61 9.69 -9.68 5.46
CA ASP A 61 10.61 -10.12 4.40
C ASP A 61 9.91 -10.91 3.28
N ASP A 62 8.65 -11.29 3.45
CA ASP A 62 7.74 -11.75 2.39
C ASP A 62 6.59 -10.75 2.19
N LEU A 63 6.83 -9.72 1.39
CA LEU A 63 5.86 -8.64 1.17
C LEU A 63 4.59 -9.10 0.44
N LEU A 64 4.71 -10.04 -0.50
CA LEU A 64 3.57 -10.56 -1.25
C LEU A 64 2.76 -11.53 -0.39
N GLY A 65 3.42 -12.40 0.37
CA GLY A 65 2.79 -13.27 1.36
C GLY A 65 2.01 -12.47 2.41
N ALA A 66 2.62 -11.40 2.94
CA ALA A 66 1.95 -10.52 3.91
C ALA A 66 0.66 -9.89 3.37
N LEU A 67 0.59 -9.53 2.08
CA LEU A 67 -0.65 -9.05 1.45
C LEU A 67 -1.71 -10.16 1.36
N VAL A 68 -1.31 -11.38 1.00
CA VAL A 68 -2.21 -12.54 0.89
C VAL A 68 -2.78 -12.94 2.26
N GLU A 69 -1.93 -12.98 3.30
CA GLU A 69 -2.35 -13.32 4.67
C GLU A 69 -3.40 -12.32 5.22
N LYS A 70 -3.37 -11.07 4.75
CA LYS A 70 -4.34 -10.04 5.11
C LYS A 70 -5.62 -10.09 4.26
N GLY A 71 -5.76 -11.06 3.36
CA GLY A 71 -6.93 -11.24 2.47
C GLY A 71 -6.86 -10.45 1.16
N GLY A 72 -5.71 -9.88 0.83
CA GLY A 72 -5.48 -9.16 -0.42
C GLY A 72 -5.12 -10.07 -1.58
N GLU A 73 -5.46 -9.64 -2.79
CA GLU A 73 -5.00 -10.28 -4.03
C GLU A 73 -3.90 -9.41 -4.70
N PRO A 74 -2.61 -9.75 -4.54
CA PRO A 74 -1.55 -9.10 -5.28
C PRO A 74 -1.57 -9.53 -6.75
N ARG A 75 -1.47 -8.56 -7.66
CA ARG A 75 -1.42 -8.75 -9.11
C ARG A 75 -0.18 -8.11 -9.70
N VAL A 76 0.41 -8.80 -10.67
CA VAL A 76 1.51 -8.27 -11.49
C VAL A 76 0.99 -8.02 -12.89
N THR A 77 1.24 -6.83 -13.42
CA THR A 77 0.81 -6.40 -14.76
C THR A 77 1.97 -5.78 -15.54
N PRO A 78 2.00 -5.81 -16.87
CA PRO A 78 2.99 -5.06 -17.64
C PRO A 78 2.80 -3.53 -17.54
N SER A 79 1.58 -3.06 -17.26
CA SER A 79 1.26 -1.63 -17.15
C SER A 79 0.10 -1.40 -16.18
N LEU A 80 0.22 -0.38 -15.33
CA LEU A 80 -0.87 0.03 -14.41
C LEU A 80 -1.92 0.92 -15.07
N TRP A 81 -1.61 1.56 -16.21
CA TRP A 81 -2.48 2.58 -16.83
C TRP A 81 -3.89 2.07 -17.19
N PRO A 82 -4.05 0.91 -17.85
CA PRO A 82 -5.39 0.41 -18.16
C PRO A 82 -6.23 0.14 -16.91
N LEU A 83 -5.60 -0.32 -15.83
CA LEU A 83 -6.30 -0.55 -14.56
C LEU A 83 -6.66 0.78 -13.89
N ARG A 84 -5.72 1.72 -13.84
CA ARG A 84 -5.90 3.07 -13.29
C ARG A 84 -7.06 3.79 -13.99
N ASP A 85 -7.10 3.80 -15.31
CA ASP A 85 -8.15 4.48 -16.07
C ASP A 85 -9.54 3.84 -15.82
N ARG A 86 -9.59 2.52 -15.67
CA ARG A 86 -10.84 1.83 -15.31
C ARG A 86 -11.31 2.16 -13.90
N VAL A 87 -10.42 2.17 -12.90
CA VAL A 87 -10.84 2.43 -11.50
C VAL A 87 -11.19 3.90 -11.29
N VAL A 88 -10.49 4.83 -11.95
CA VAL A 88 -10.80 6.27 -11.92
C VAL A 88 -12.20 6.55 -12.46
N ASN A 89 -12.64 5.82 -13.48
CA ASN A 89 -13.97 5.95 -14.07
C ASN A 89 -15.02 5.01 -13.43
N SER A 90 -14.73 4.47 -12.24
CA SER A 90 -15.62 3.55 -11.53
C SER A 90 -16.13 4.14 -10.21
N THR A 91 -17.03 3.42 -9.53
CA THR A 91 -17.48 3.72 -8.17
C THR A 91 -16.69 2.97 -7.09
N THR A 92 -15.70 2.17 -7.46
CA THR A 92 -14.87 1.42 -6.52
C THR A 92 -14.00 2.37 -5.71
N GLN A 93 -13.86 2.12 -4.41
CA GLN A 93 -12.86 2.83 -3.60
C GLN A 93 -11.47 2.37 -4.03
N PHE A 94 -10.62 3.31 -4.44
CA PHE A 94 -9.28 2.99 -4.94
C PHE A 94 -8.26 4.01 -4.45
N SER A 95 -6.99 3.62 -4.52
CA SER A 95 -5.87 4.53 -4.47
C SER A 95 -4.91 4.21 -5.62
N SER A 96 -4.32 5.25 -6.21
CA SER A 96 -3.24 5.12 -7.19
C SER A 96 -2.00 5.80 -6.62
N TYR A 97 -1.21 5.03 -5.89
CA TYR A 97 -0.08 5.56 -5.14
C TYR A 97 1.19 5.62 -6.00
N ARG A 98 1.87 6.78 -5.99
CA ARG A 98 3.17 6.99 -6.66
C ARG A 98 3.18 6.62 -8.16
N MET A 99 2.09 6.88 -8.90
CA MET A 99 2.02 6.62 -10.35
C MET A 99 3.14 7.27 -11.18
N ARG A 100 3.80 8.31 -10.66
CA ARG A 100 5.02 8.89 -11.27
C ARG A 100 6.20 7.91 -11.37
N ASN A 101 6.16 6.80 -10.64
CA ASN A 101 7.14 5.71 -10.65
C ASN A 101 6.72 4.55 -11.56
N ALA A 102 5.54 4.61 -12.17
CA ALA A 102 5.13 3.65 -13.19
C ALA A 102 5.88 3.91 -14.50
N HIS A 103 5.90 2.92 -15.39
CA HIS A 103 6.25 3.15 -16.78
C HIS A 103 5.37 4.27 -17.37
N PRO A 104 5.85 5.01 -18.39
CA PRO A 104 5.02 5.98 -19.09
C PRO A 104 3.70 5.38 -19.58
N PRO A 105 2.63 6.17 -19.71
CA PRO A 105 1.40 5.71 -20.35
C PRO A 105 1.72 5.08 -21.71
N PRO A 106 1.09 3.95 -22.06
CA PRO A 106 1.16 3.44 -23.42
C PRO A 106 0.60 4.51 -24.39
N GLU A 107 1.18 4.59 -25.59
CA GLU A 107 0.70 5.46 -26.68
C GLU A 107 -0.71 5.09 -27.15
#